data_AF-A0A8C3KG38-F1
#
_entry.id   AF-A0A8C3KG38-F1
#
_cell.length_a   1.000
_cell.length_b   1.000
_cell.length_c   1.000
_cell.angle_alpha   90.00
_cell.angle_beta   90.00
_cell.angle_gamma   90.00
#
_symmetry.space_group_name_H-M   'P 1'
#
loop_
_entity.id
_entity.type
_entity.pdbx_description
1 polymer ?
#
loop_
_entity_poly.entity_id
_entity_poly.type
_entity_poly.pdbx_seq_one_letter_code
_entity_poly.pdbx_strand_id
1 'polypeptide(L)' 'WGDTGVFLSREDIGVVLISQVLAELIRHAVEAHSRPIPAVLEIPSKEHPYDPAKDSVLRRARGLFAPEDLR' A
#
# COMPACT_ATOMS: atom_id res chain seq x y z
N TRP A 1 -9.97 5.90 14.21
CA TRP A 1 -10.38 5.89 12.78
C TRP A 1 -10.58 7.31 12.24
N GLY A 2 -9.72 8.28 12.62
CA GLY A 2 -9.90 9.70 12.26
C GLY A 2 -8.75 10.35 11.46
N ASP A 3 -7.55 9.78 11.44
CA ASP A 3 -6.37 10.53 10.97
C ASP A 3 -5.77 10.09 9.63
N THR A 4 -6.06 8.89 9.12
CA THR A 4 -5.42 8.44 7.86
C THR A 4 -5.83 9.30 6.66
N GLY A 5 -7.05 9.86 6.68
CA GLY A 5 -7.52 10.80 5.66
C GLY A 5 -6.73 12.11 5.61
N VAL A 6 -6.15 12.53 6.74
CA VAL A 6 -5.35 13.76 6.84
C VAL A 6 -4.02 13.61 6.08
N PHE A 7 -3.41 12.43 6.08
CA PHE A 7 -2.19 12.19 5.32
C PHE A 7 -2.45 12.11 3.81
N LEU A 8 -3.62 11.59 3.41
CA LEU A 8 -3.98 11.49 2.00
C LEU A 8 -4.42 12.83 1.39
N SER A 9 -4.87 13.80 2.19
CA SER A 9 -5.29 15.13 1.70
C SER A 9 -4.14 16.14 1.61
N ARG A 10 -2.98 15.82 2.16
CA ARG A 10 -1.81 16.69 2.17
C ARG A 10 -1.05 16.66 0.85
N GLU A 11 -0.93 17.82 0.21
CA GLU A 11 -0.21 17.99 -1.06
C GLU A 11 1.31 17.89 -0.92
N ASP A 12 1.84 18.00 0.31
CA ASP A 12 3.28 17.94 0.61
C ASP A 12 3.78 16.52 0.96
N ILE A 13 2.93 15.50 0.81
CA ILE A 13 3.29 14.10 1.06
C ILE A 13 3.33 13.34 -0.27
N GLY A 14 4.51 12.83 -0.62
CA GLY A 14 4.70 11.99 -1.79
C GLY A 14 4.42 10.51 -1.54
N VAL A 15 4.78 10.00 -0.36
CA VAL A 15 4.73 8.58 -0.01
C VAL A 15 4.32 8.41 1.46
N VAL A 16 3.44 7.44 1.72
CA VAL A 16 3.04 6.96 3.04
C VAL A 16 3.54 5.52 3.19
N LEU A 17 4.43 5.27 4.15
CA LEU A 17 4.85 3.93 4.51
C LEU A 17 3.96 3.39 5.64
N ILE A 18 3.41 2.20 5.47
CA ILE A 18 2.56 1.54 6.47
C ILE A 18 3.01 0.10 6.67
N SER A 19 3.00 -0.41 7.90
CA SER A 19 3.30 -1.83 8.09
C SER A 19 2.19 -2.69 7.48
N GLN A 20 2.57 -3.80 6.86
CA GLN A 20 1.62 -4.69 6.18
C GLN A 20 0.53 -5.21 7.13
N VAL A 21 0.87 -5.44 8.40
CA VAL A 21 -0.09 -5.83 9.45
C VAL A 21 -1.14 -4.74 9.69
N LEU A 22 -0.73 -3.47 9.75
CA LEU A 22 -1.66 -2.35 9.94
C LEU A 22 -2.48 -2.09 8.67
N ALA A 23 -1.88 -2.24 7.49
CA ALA A 23 -2.59 -2.12 6.21
C ALA A 23 -3.72 -3.15 6.10
N GLU A 24 -3.53 -4.35 6.63
CA GLU A 24 -4.56 -5.40 6.65
C GLU A 24 -5.79 -4.98 7.48
N LEU A 25 -5.58 -4.34 8.63
CA LEU A 25 -6.67 -3.86 9.49
C LEU A 25 -7.54 -2.79 8.80
N ILE A 26 -6.96 -2.05 7.86
CA ILE A 26 -7.63 -0.95 7.15
C ILE A 26 -7.70 -1.20 5.63
N ARG A 27 -7.68 -2.47 5.19
CA ARG A 27 -7.56 -2.85 3.77
C ARG A 27 -8.54 -2.13 2.86
N HIS A 28 -9.79 -1.99 3.30
CA HIS A 28 -10.84 -1.25 2.59
C HIS A 28 -10.45 0.21 2.28
N ALA A 29 -9.76 0.90 3.19
CA ALA A 29 -9.35 2.28 3.02
C ALA A 29 -8.14 2.40 2.07
N VAL A 30 -7.19 1.46 2.18
CA VAL A 30 -6.03 1.38 1.27
C VAL A 30 -6.48 1.07 -0.16
N GLU A 31 -7.42 0.14 -0.32
CA GLU A 31 -7.98 -0.23 -1.62
C GLU A 31 -8.86 0.88 -2.22
N ALA A 32 -9.56 1.66 -1.40
CA ALA A 32 -10.33 2.83 -1.85
C ALA A 32 -9.44 4.00 -2.31
N HIS A 33 -8.18 4.07 -1.87
CA HIS A 33 -7.24 5.09 -2.34
C HIS A 33 -6.68 4.74 -3.73
N SER A 34 -7.17 5.46 -4.74
CA SER A 34 -6.82 5.27 -6.15
C SER A 34 -5.91 6.38 -6.72
N ARG A 35 -5.68 7.45 -5.97
CA ARG A 35 -4.81 8.54 -6.42
C ARG A 35 -3.34 8.07 -6.41
N PRO A 36 -2.53 8.44 -7.42
CA PRO A 36 -1.13 8.03 -7.48
C PRO A 36 -0.27 8.68 -6.39
N ILE A 37 -0.65 9.88 -5.92
CA ILE A 37 0.06 10.64 -4.89
C ILE A 37 -0.95 11.05 -3.80
N PRO A 38 -0.61 10.86 -2.50
CA PRO A 38 0.55 10.11 -2.02
C PRO A 38 0.47 8.61 -2.35
N ALA A 39 1.60 8.00 -2.69
CA ALA A 39 1.68 6.54 -2.85
C ALA A 39 1.64 5.86 -1.47
N VAL A 40 0.89 4.78 -1.32
CA VAL A 40 0.84 3.99 -0.08
C VAL A 40 1.65 2.71 -0.28
N LEU A 41 2.71 2.53 0.49
CA LEU A 41 3.60 1.37 0.39
C LEU A 41 3.59 0.55 1.69
N GLU A 42 3.31 -0.74 1.54
CA GLU A 42 3.28 -1.71 2.63
C GLU A 42 4.71 -2.21 2.91
N ILE A 43 5.16 -2.12 4.17
CA ILE A 43 6.50 -2.57 4.59
C ILE A 43 6.40 -3.67 5.66
N PRO A 44 7.41 -4.55 5.78
CA PRO A 44 7.47 -5.52 6.88
C PRO A 44 7.58 -4.84 8.25
N SER A 45 7.29 -5.59 9.32
CA SER A 45 7.63 -5.20 10.70
C SER A 45 8.79 -6.04 11.22
N LYS A 46 9.32 -5.70 12.41
CA LYS A 46 10.39 -6.49 13.04
C LYS A 46 9.97 -7.93 13.33
N GLU A 47 8.70 -8.14 13.63
CA GLU A 47 8.12 -9.43 14.05
C GLU A 47 7.39 -10.15 12.90
N HIS A 48 6.96 -9.41 11.87
CA HIS A 48 6.15 -9.95 10.78
C HIS A 48 6.83 -9.68 9.43
N PRO A 49 7.34 -10.74 8.76
CA PRO A 49 7.94 -10.61 7.44
C PRO A 49 6.89 -10.21 6.39
N TYR A 50 7.36 -9.64 5.29
CA TYR A 50 6.52 -9.21 4.17
C TYR A 50 5.93 -10.42 3.43
N ASP A 51 4.64 -10.34 3.09
CA ASP A 51 3.91 -11.34 2.29
C ASP A 51 3.41 -10.70 0.98
N PRO A 52 4.07 -10.96 -0.17
CA PRO A 52 3.73 -10.37 -1.46
C PRO A 52 2.31 -10.67 -1.95
N ALA A 53 1.68 -11.75 -1.47
CA ALA A 53 0.33 -12.12 -1.89
C ALA A 53 -0.76 -11.18 -1.34
N LYS A 54 -0.43 -10.41 -0.30
CA LYS A 54 -1.33 -9.49 0.39
C LYS A 54 -1.15 -8.03 -0.01
N ASP A 55 -0.12 -7.73 -0.80
CA ASP A 55 0.19 -6.36 -1.21
C ASP A 55 -0.83 -5.84 -2.24
N SER A 56 -1.45 -4.72 -1.91
CA SER A 56 -2.47 -4.08 -2.73
C SER A 56 -1.92 -3.45 -4.02
N VAL A 57 -0.68 -2.96 -3.99
CA VAL A 57 0.02 -2.41 -5.17
C VAL A 57 0.37 -3.54 -6.13
N LEU A 58 0.92 -4.65 -5.65
CA LEU A 58 1.21 -5.82 -6.48
C LEU A 58 -0.07 -6.42 -7.07
N ARG A 59 -1.17 -6.47 -6.32
CA ARG A 59 -2.48 -6.91 -6.85
C ARG A 59 -2.97 -6.03 -8.01
N ARG A 60 -2.81 -4.71 -7.92
CA ARG A 60 -3.15 -3.77 -9.00
C ARG A 60 -2.18 -3.91 -10.19
N ALA A 61 -0.92 -4.16 -9.90
CA ALA A 61 0.16 -4.35 -10.87
C ALA A 61 0.09 -5.71 -11.60
N ARG A 62 -0.54 -6.74 -11.04
CA ARG A 62 -0.67 -8.07 -11.68
C ARG A 62 -1.36 -8.06 -13.05
N GLY A 63 -2.12 -7.02 -13.39
CA GLY A 63 -2.68 -6.83 -14.73
C GLY A 63 -1.74 -6.09 -15.71
N LEU A 64 -0.64 -5.52 -15.22
CA LEU A 64 0.29 -4.67 -15.97
C LEU A 64 1.65 -5.33 -16.23
N PHE A 65 2.09 -6.28 -15.39
CA PHE A 65 3.38 -6.96 -15.55
C PHE A 65 3.18 -8.38 -16.06
N ALA A 66 3.80 -8.70 -17.20
CA ALA A 66 3.89 -10.07 -17.67
C ALA A 66 4.81 -10.87 -16.71
N PRO A 67 4.61 -12.19 -16.55
CA PRO A 67 5.41 -13.03 -15.64
C PRO A 67 6.93 -13.01 -15.89
N GLU A 68 7.35 -12.46 -17.02
CA GLU A 68 8.73 -12.43 -17.53
C GLU A 68 9.57 -11.28 -16.95
N ASP A 69 8.94 -10.25 -16.37
CA ASP A 69 9.62 -9.08 -15.78
C ASP A 69 10.12 -9.29 -14.34
N LEU A 70 9.83 -10.44 -13.72
CA LEU A 70 10.18 -10.75 -12.33
C LEU A 70 11.43 -11.63 -12.17
N ARG A 71 12.24 -11.79 -13.23
CA ARG A 71 13.34 -12.75 -13.29
C ARG A 71 14.72 -12.11 -13.12
#